data_AF-A0A963WZX7-F1
#
_entry.id   AF-A0A963WZX7-F1
#
_cell.length_a   1.000
_cell.length_b   1.000
_cell.length_c   1.000
_cell.angle_alpha   90.00
_cell.angle_beta   90.00
_cell.angle_gamma   90.00
#
_symmetry.space_group_name_H-M   'P 1'
#
loop_
_entity.id
_entity.type
_entity.pdbx_description
1 polymer ?
#
loop_
_entity_poly.entity_id
_entity_poly.type
_entity_poly.pdbx_seq_one_letter_code
_entity_poly.pdbx_strand_id
1 'polypeptide(L)'
;MNAMRILLVCAVATCFGAAAARAQSLPVRAAAEVRFAMRNCLQNHLTPQRIFAGFTQHGFFYSKEDFGGGPEDVLHRFTRPDRLIDIAMVVTPGLTECRISTRYMDVPLALKFTRAVLRGILDEEISEGSPEGDNVTPWHPLAGARACSGYSFALPPRQASVTIGNAGQDPRCISDGTAQIMMRM
;
A
#
# COMPACT_ATOMS: atom_id res chain seq x y z
N MET A 1 79.35 -10.55 14.78
CA MET A 1 78.66 -11.84 14.99
C MET A 1 77.68 -11.69 16.14
N ASN A 2 76.50 -12.29 15.99
CA ASN A 2 75.37 -12.41 16.94
C ASN A 2 74.49 -11.18 17.12
N ALA A 3 73.16 -11.24 17.17
CA ALA A 3 72.16 -12.15 16.61
C ALA A 3 70.81 -11.41 16.80
N MET A 4 70.08 -11.28 15.70
CA MET A 4 68.62 -11.28 15.57
C MET A 4 67.75 -11.27 16.85
N ARG A 5 66.82 -10.31 16.94
CA ARG A 5 65.44 -10.56 17.40
C ARG A 5 64.48 -9.50 16.84
N ILE A 6 63.76 -9.93 15.82
CA ILE A 6 62.59 -9.29 15.22
C ILE A 6 61.45 -9.31 16.26
N LEU A 7 60.82 -8.17 16.51
CA LEU A 7 59.50 -8.11 17.13
C LEU A 7 58.55 -7.39 16.18
N LEU A 8 57.87 -8.23 15.40
CA LEU A 8 56.71 -7.92 14.60
C LEU A 8 55.53 -7.69 15.58
N VAL A 9 54.96 -6.48 15.63
CA VAL A 9 53.64 -6.28 16.24
C VAL A 9 52.66 -5.99 15.11
N CYS A 10 51.95 -7.04 14.72
CA CYS A 10 50.72 -6.95 13.96
C CYS A 10 49.68 -6.19 14.77
N ALA A 11 49.24 -5.02 14.29
CA ALA A 11 47.97 -4.42 14.70
C ALA A 11 47.10 -4.21 13.46
N VAL A 12 46.44 -5.30 13.05
CA VAL A 12 45.27 -5.25 12.17
C VAL A 12 44.04 -5.26 13.08
N ALA A 13 43.29 -4.16 13.11
CA ALA A 13 41.86 -4.12 13.47
C ALA A 13 41.32 -2.70 13.21
N THR A 14 40.81 -2.42 12.00
CA THR A 14 39.36 -2.43 11.67
C THR A 14 38.52 -1.49 12.52
N CYS A 15 38.18 -0.33 11.96
CA CYS A 15 36.87 0.31 12.12
C CYS A 15 36.51 1.00 10.81
N PHE A 16 36.34 0.21 9.74
CA PHE A 16 35.43 0.62 8.68
C PHE A 16 34.04 0.68 9.32
N GLY A 17 33.66 1.87 9.77
CA GLY A 17 32.28 2.22 10.14
C GLY A 17 31.39 2.23 8.91
N ALA A 18 31.35 1.13 8.17
CA ALA A 18 30.21 0.81 7.34
C ALA A 18 29.12 0.41 8.34
N ALA A 19 28.35 1.41 8.79
CA ALA A 19 27.00 1.15 9.26
C ALA A 19 26.34 0.34 8.15
N ALA A 20 26.29 -0.99 8.34
CA ALA A 20 25.47 -1.86 7.53
C ALA A 20 24.05 -1.37 7.78
N ALA A 21 23.59 -0.43 6.96
CA ALA A 21 22.19 -0.10 6.81
C ALA A 21 21.54 -1.43 6.49
N ARG A 22 20.97 -2.09 7.51
CA ARG A 22 20.35 -3.39 7.36
C ARG A 22 19.28 -3.20 6.30
N ALA A 23 19.52 -3.78 5.12
CA ALA A 23 18.56 -3.74 4.04
C ALA A 23 17.24 -4.25 4.60
N GLN A 24 16.23 -3.39 4.66
CA GLN A 24 14.93 -3.76 5.19
C GLN A 24 14.35 -4.91 4.36
N SER A 25 13.70 -5.87 5.01
CA SER A 25 13.06 -6.97 4.30
C SER A 25 11.98 -6.46 3.35
N LEU A 26 11.74 -7.20 2.25
CA LEU A 26 10.75 -6.81 1.24
C LEU A 26 9.35 -6.56 1.83
N PRO A 27 8.83 -7.37 2.77
CA PRO A 27 7.53 -7.09 3.40
C PRO A 27 7.50 -5.78 4.19
N VAL A 28 8.59 -5.45 4.90
CA VAL A 28 8.68 -4.19 5.65
C VAL A 28 8.69 -2.99 4.70
N ARG A 29 9.45 -3.09 3.60
CA ARG A 29 9.47 -2.05 2.56
C ARG A 29 8.11 -1.91 1.89
N ALA A 30 7.46 -3.01 1.51
CA ALA A 30 6.13 -2.99 0.92
C ALA A 30 5.10 -2.35 1.86
N ALA A 31 5.11 -2.67 3.16
CA ALA A 31 4.25 -2.02 4.13
C ALA A 31 4.48 -0.50 4.21
N ALA A 32 5.74 -0.04 4.14
CA ALA A 32 6.04 1.38 4.09
C ALA A 32 5.47 2.05 2.83
N GLU A 33 5.60 1.42 1.67
CA GLU A 33 5.04 1.89 0.40
C GLU A 33 3.51 1.91 0.42
N VAL A 34 2.85 0.88 0.98
CA VAL A 34 1.39 0.87 1.17
C VAL A 34 0.94 2.05 2.04
N ARG A 35 1.62 2.30 3.18
CA ARG A 35 1.30 3.44 4.06
C ARG A 35 1.44 4.77 3.32
N PHE A 36 2.51 4.94 2.56
CA PHE A 36 2.73 6.12 1.74
C PHE A 36 1.59 6.29 0.72
N ALA A 37 1.25 5.24 -0.02
CA ALA A 37 0.19 5.28 -1.02
C ALA A 37 -1.18 5.60 -0.43
N MET A 38 -1.53 5.00 0.72
CA MET A 38 -2.77 5.33 1.43
C MET A 38 -2.83 6.82 1.82
N ARG A 39 -1.75 7.35 2.40
CA ARG A 39 -1.65 8.76 2.78
C ARG A 39 -1.79 9.67 1.55
N ASN A 40 -1.04 9.39 0.49
CA ASN A 40 -1.08 10.19 -0.72
C ASN A 40 -2.48 10.17 -1.37
N CYS A 41 -3.13 9.00 -1.41
CA CYS A 41 -4.47 8.87 -1.96
C CYS A 41 -5.53 9.64 -1.13
N LEU A 42 -5.54 9.49 0.20
CA LEU A 42 -6.52 10.16 1.06
C LEU A 42 -6.32 11.69 1.10
N GLN A 43 -5.08 12.16 1.28
CA GLN A 43 -4.80 13.60 1.38
C GLN A 43 -5.11 14.36 0.08
N ASN A 44 -5.08 13.68 -1.06
CA ASN A 44 -5.37 14.26 -2.37
C ASN A 44 -6.75 13.86 -2.90
N HIS A 45 -7.64 13.39 -2.02
CA HIS A 45 -9.05 13.13 -2.33
C HIS A 45 -9.22 12.19 -3.54
N LEU A 46 -8.39 11.15 -3.64
CA LEU A 46 -8.49 10.11 -4.68
C LEU A 46 -8.52 10.65 -6.12
N THR A 47 -7.97 11.83 -6.36
CA THR A 47 -8.00 12.51 -7.67
C THR A 47 -6.67 12.30 -8.40
N PRO A 48 -6.62 11.66 -9.59
CA PRO A 48 -5.36 11.33 -10.27
C PRO A 48 -4.45 12.55 -10.49
N GLN A 49 -5.03 13.70 -10.87
CA GLN A 49 -4.28 14.92 -11.14
C GLN A 49 -3.55 15.45 -9.88
N ARG A 50 -4.15 15.29 -8.69
CA ARG A 50 -3.57 15.74 -7.42
C ARG A 50 -2.53 14.76 -6.88
N ILE A 51 -2.75 13.48 -7.12
CA ILE A 51 -1.94 12.37 -6.62
C ILE A 51 -0.66 12.16 -7.44
N PHE A 52 -0.70 12.52 -8.73
CA PHE A 52 0.37 12.25 -9.71
C PHE A 52 1.75 12.70 -9.24
N ALA A 53 1.88 13.92 -8.75
CA ALA A 53 3.17 14.47 -8.31
C ALA A 53 3.74 13.68 -7.13
N GLY A 54 2.90 13.32 -6.15
CA GLY A 54 3.33 12.51 -5.00
C GLY A 54 3.91 11.17 -5.42
N PHE A 55 3.24 10.45 -6.32
CA PHE A 55 3.75 9.14 -6.77
C PHE A 55 5.00 9.24 -7.64
N THR A 56 5.03 10.17 -8.60
CA THR A 56 6.18 10.32 -9.50
C THR A 56 7.44 10.80 -8.77
N GLN A 57 7.30 11.71 -7.79
CA GLN A 57 8.41 12.13 -6.93
C GLN A 57 8.92 10.99 -6.04
N HIS A 58 8.05 10.03 -5.70
CA HIS A 58 8.40 8.81 -4.96
C HIS A 58 8.85 7.65 -5.87
N GLY A 59 9.19 7.96 -7.12
CA GLY A 59 9.82 7.05 -8.07
C GLY A 59 8.88 6.14 -8.84
N PHE A 60 7.55 6.34 -8.77
CA PHE A 60 6.60 5.60 -9.58
C PHE A 60 6.53 6.11 -11.02
N PHE A 61 6.50 5.17 -11.96
CA PHE A 61 6.20 5.42 -13.37
C PHE A 61 4.69 5.43 -13.57
N TYR A 62 4.21 6.46 -14.27
CA TYR A 62 2.81 6.60 -14.64
C TYR A 62 2.54 6.03 -16.02
N SER A 63 1.42 5.31 -16.14
CA SER A 63 0.80 4.97 -17.41
C SER A 63 -0.72 5.12 -17.30
N LYS A 64 -1.38 5.24 -18.45
CA LYS A 64 -2.84 5.19 -18.53
C LYS A 64 -3.26 4.15 -19.55
N GLU A 65 -4.36 3.48 -19.27
CA GLU A 65 -5.02 2.54 -20.17
C GLU A 65 -6.43 3.06 -20.39
N ASP A 66 -6.76 3.31 -21.66
CA ASP A 66 -8.08 3.78 -22.09
C ASP A 66 -8.80 2.58 -22.70
N PHE A 67 -9.91 2.16 -22.09
CA PHE A 67 -10.67 1.01 -22.55
C PHE A 67 -11.70 1.37 -23.64
N GLY A 68 -11.74 2.63 -24.07
CA GLY A 68 -12.55 3.08 -25.21
C GLY A 68 -13.97 3.52 -24.86
N GLY A 69 -14.38 3.45 -23.58
CA GLY A 69 -15.68 3.91 -23.09
C GLY A 69 -15.80 5.42 -22.85
N GLY A 70 -14.77 6.21 -23.13
CA GLY A 70 -14.74 7.67 -22.93
C GLY A 70 -13.81 8.10 -21.78
N PRO A 71 -13.84 9.38 -21.38
CA PRO A 71 -12.89 9.94 -20.40
C PRO A 71 -12.99 9.32 -18.99
N GLU A 72 -14.03 8.54 -18.73
CA GLU A 72 -14.32 7.87 -17.45
C GLU A 72 -13.90 6.40 -17.45
N ASP A 73 -13.57 5.86 -18.62
CA ASP A 73 -13.13 4.48 -18.80
C ASP A 73 -11.59 4.42 -18.93
N VAL A 74 -10.94 5.21 -18.08
CA VAL A 74 -9.49 5.38 -18.06
C VAL A 74 -8.94 4.89 -16.73
N LEU A 75 -8.05 3.90 -16.81
CA LEU A 75 -7.30 3.39 -15.67
C LEU A 75 -5.96 4.10 -15.58
N HIS A 76 -5.76 4.84 -14.49
CA HIS A 76 -4.49 5.49 -14.19
C HIS A 76 -3.62 4.56 -13.35
N ARG A 77 -2.51 4.08 -13.90
CA ARG A 77 -1.60 3.14 -13.22
C ARG A 77 -0.32 3.85 -12.78
N PHE A 78 0.13 3.54 -11.57
CA PHE A 78 1.44 3.93 -11.05
C PHE A 78 2.18 2.67 -10.60
N THR A 79 3.36 2.44 -11.17
CA THR A 79 4.15 1.22 -10.91
C THR A 79 5.62 1.53 -10.70
N ARG A 80 6.34 0.65 -9.99
CA ARG A 80 7.79 0.75 -9.78
C ARG A 80 8.50 -0.52 -10.23
N PRO A 81 9.79 -0.46 -10.61
CA PRO A 81 10.55 -1.64 -11.03
C PRO A 81 10.73 -2.68 -9.92
N ASP A 82 10.72 -2.26 -8.65
CA ASP A 82 10.82 -3.16 -7.50
C ASP A 82 9.52 -3.91 -7.19
N ARG A 83 8.39 -3.52 -7.82
CA ARG A 83 7.09 -4.18 -7.76
C ARG A 83 6.63 -4.50 -6.32
N LEU A 84 6.98 -3.63 -5.37
CA LEU A 84 6.55 -3.76 -3.98
C LEU A 84 5.04 -3.58 -3.85
N ILE A 85 4.52 -2.57 -4.58
CA ILE A 85 3.10 -2.30 -4.73
C ILE A 85 2.81 -1.89 -6.17
N ASP A 86 1.57 -2.13 -6.60
CA ASP A 86 0.99 -1.58 -7.82
C ASP A 86 -0.21 -0.71 -7.44
N ILE A 87 -0.32 0.47 -8.04
CA ILE A 87 -1.39 1.41 -7.75
C ILE A 87 -2.19 1.62 -9.02
N ALA A 88 -3.51 1.51 -8.90
CA ALA A 88 -4.42 1.76 -10.00
C ALA A 88 -5.55 2.66 -9.51
N MET A 89 -5.90 3.67 -10.31
CA MET A 89 -7.00 4.57 -10.01
C MET A 89 -8.05 4.52 -11.10
N VAL A 90 -9.30 4.43 -10.68
CA VAL A 90 -10.48 4.47 -11.53
C VAL A 90 -11.23 5.76 -11.21
N VAL A 91 -11.59 6.51 -12.25
CA VAL A 91 -12.36 7.75 -12.11
C VAL A 91 -13.62 7.62 -12.95
N THR A 92 -14.73 7.31 -12.29
CA THR A 92 -16.06 7.36 -12.89
C THR A 92 -16.90 8.44 -12.19
N PRO A 93 -17.96 8.97 -12.82
CA PRO A 93 -18.81 9.99 -12.21
C PRO A 93 -19.40 9.48 -10.91
N GLY A 94 -19.17 10.24 -9.85
CA GLY A 94 -19.66 9.88 -8.53
C GLY A 94 -18.83 8.83 -7.79
N LEU A 95 -17.81 8.21 -8.42
CA LEU A 95 -16.92 7.24 -7.78
C LEU A 95 -15.46 7.48 -8.17
N THR A 96 -14.67 7.91 -7.20
CA THR A 96 -13.22 7.91 -7.28
C THR A 96 -12.65 6.76 -6.47
N GLU A 97 -11.78 5.95 -7.08
CA GLU A 97 -11.20 4.79 -6.42
C GLU A 97 -9.67 4.77 -6.56
N CYS A 98 -8.96 4.54 -5.47
CA CYS A 98 -7.53 4.24 -5.45
C CYS A 98 -7.33 2.81 -4.93
N ARG A 99 -6.81 1.94 -5.79
CA ARG A 99 -6.46 0.54 -5.51
C ARG A 99 -4.96 0.43 -5.27
N ILE A 100 -4.58 -0.13 -4.13
CA ILE A 100 -3.19 -0.42 -3.78
C ILE A 100 -3.05 -1.93 -3.65
N SER A 101 -2.34 -2.56 -4.57
CA SER A 101 -2.14 -4.01 -4.62
C SER A 101 -0.74 -4.38 -4.19
N THR A 102 -0.60 -5.46 -3.42
CA THR A 102 0.69 -6.01 -2.98
C THR A 102 0.64 -7.53 -2.85
N ARG A 103 1.80 -8.16 -3.07
CA ARG A 103 2.03 -9.60 -2.87
C ARG A 103 2.81 -9.93 -1.60
N TYR A 104 2.99 -8.93 -0.74
CA TYR A 104 3.81 -9.02 0.49
C TYR A 104 2.97 -8.91 1.77
N MET A 105 1.65 -8.92 1.62
CA MET A 105 0.68 -8.79 2.69
C MET A 105 -0.56 -9.58 2.28
N ASP A 106 -1.06 -10.44 3.16
CA ASP A 106 -2.34 -11.12 2.95
C ASP A 106 -3.50 -10.25 3.44
N VAL A 107 -4.73 -10.66 3.12
CA VAL A 107 -5.95 -9.95 3.49
C VAL A 107 -6.10 -9.75 5.01
N PRO A 108 -5.92 -10.76 5.88
CA PRO A 108 -5.99 -10.56 7.33
C PRO A 108 -4.99 -9.54 7.87
N LEU A 109 -3.75 -9.54 7.37
CA LEU A 109 -2.73 -8.56 7.75
C LEU A 109 -3.08 -7.18 7.20
N ALA A 110 -3.58 -7.10 5.96
CA ALA A 110 -3.99 -5.85 5.33
C ALA A 110 -5.13 -5.17 6.08
N LEU A 111 -6.11 -5.90 6.60
CA LEU A 111 -7.16 -5.36 7.47
C LEU A 111 -6.56 -4.64 8.69
N LYS A 112 -5.78 -5.38 9.49
CA LYS A 112 -5.14 -4.83 10.70
C LYS A 112 -4.23 -3.63 10.39
N PHE A 113 -3.42 -3.76 9.34
CA PHE A 113 -2.49 -2.72 8.92
C PHE A 113 -3.22 -1.45 8.47
N THR A 114 -4.25 -1.60 7.64
CA THR A 114 -5.06 -0.49 7.12
C THR A 114 -5.68 0.29 8.27
N ARG A 115 -6.27 -0.39 9.27
CA ARG A 115 -6.83 0.30 10.45
C ARG A 115 -5.81 1.15 11.18
N ALA A 116 -4.60 0.59 11.39
CA ALA A 116 -3.52 1.29 12.08
C ALA A 116 -3.04 2.51 11.28
N VAL A 117 -2.96 2.39 9.95
CA VAL A 117 -2.60 3.51 9.07
C VAL A 117 -3.68 4.59 9.08
N LEU A 118 -4.96 4.25 8.96
CA LEU A 118 -6.07 5.20 8.98
C LEU A 118 -6.10 5.99 10.29
N ARG A 119 -5.92 5.34 11.44
CA ARG A 119 -5.82 6.00 12.76
C ARG A 119 -4.64 6.97 12.89
N GLY A 120 -3.61 6.83 12.05
CA GLY A 120 -2.46 7.75 12.00
C GLY A 120 -2.56 8.81 10.90
N ILE A 121 -3.65 8.81 10.13
CA ILE A 121 -3.93 9.79 9.06
C ILE A 121 -5.14 10.64 9.41
N LEU A 122 -6.17 10.03 10.00
CA LEU A 122 -7.47 10.63 10.26
C LEU A 122 -7.63 10.89 11.75
N ASP A 123 -8.17 12.06 12.07
CA ASP A 123 -8.63 12.43 13.42
C ASP A 123 -10.12 12.07 13.63
N GLU A 124 -10.74 11.44 12.63
CA GLU A 124 -12.17 11.11 12.57
C GLU A 124 -12.48 9.73 13.18
N GLU A 125 -13.76 9.52 13.50
CA GLU A 125 -14.25 8.19 13.86
C GLU A 125 -14.17 7.23 12.67
N ILE A 126 -13.56 6.06 12.89
CA ILE A 126 -13.43 4.99 11.90
C ILE A 126 -14.33 3.84 12.32
N SER A 127 -15.40 3.64 11.56
CA SER A 127 -16.32 2.52 11.70
C SER A 127 -15.80 1.29 10.97
N GLU A 128 -16.06 0.09 11.52
CA GLU A 128 -15.80 -1.17 10.80
C GLU A 128 -16.93 -1.47 9.83
N GLY A 129 -16.57 -1.98 8.64
CA GLY A 129 -17.54 -2.31 7.61
C GLY A 129 -17.81 -1.18 6.60
N SER A 130 -18.77 -1.44 5.71
CA SER A 130 -19.19 -0.50 4.67
C SER A 130 -20.06 0.62 5.26
N PRO A 131 -20.27 1.72 4.51
CA PRO A 131 -21.22 2.77 4.88
C PRO A 131 -22.63 2.26 5.25
N GLU A 132 -23.07 1.16 4.63
CA GLU A 132 -24.36 0.53 4.82
C GLU A 132 -24.40 -0.43 6.03
N GLY A 133 -23.26 -0.65 6.71
CA GLY A 133 -23.15 -1.51 7.90
C GLY A 133 -22.77 -2.95 7.61
N ASP A 134 -22.48 -3.33 6.36
CA ASP A 134 -22.00 -4.67 6.02
C ASP A 134 -20.57 -4.87 6.54
N ASN A 135 -20.31 -5.94 7.28
CA ASN A 135 -18.96 -6.30 7.73
C ASN A 135 -18.54 -7.72 7.31
N VAL A 136 -18.08 -7.86 6.07
CA VAL A 136 -17.48 -9.09 5.58
C VAL A 136 -16.05 -9.19 6.11
N THR A 137 -15.78 -10.24 6.88
CA THR A 137 -14.45 -10.60 7.40
C THR A 137 -14.00 -11.93 6.81
N PRO A 138 -12.72 -12.33 6.96
CA PRO A 138 -12.23 -13.58 6.35
C PRO A 138 -12.93 -14.85 6.81
N TRP A 139 -13.68 -14.79 7.92
CA TRP A 139 -14.43 -15.89 8.50
C TRP A 139 -15.92 -15.85 8.15
N HIS A 140 -16.36 -14.81 7.43
CA HIS A 140 -17.75 -14.61 7.05
C HIS A 140 -18.17 -15.63 5.97
N PRO A 141 -19.41 -16.16 5.96
CA PRO A 141 -19.87 -17.12 4.95
C PRO A 141 -19.74 -16.62 3.50
N LEU A 142 -19.78 -15.30 3.31
CA LEU A 142 -19.62 -14.65 1.99
C LEU A 142 -18.16 -14.32 1.62
N ALA A 143 -17.18 -14.69 2.44
CA ALA A 143 -15.79 -14.31 2.23
C ALA A 143 -15.20 -14.80 0.89
N GLY A 144 -15.69 -15.94 0.37
CA GLY A 144 -15.29 -16.46 -0.93
C GLY A 144 -15.90 -15.72 -2.14
N ALA A 145 -16.90 -14.87 -1.92
CA ALA A 145 -17.67 -14.21 -2.97
C ALA A 145 -17.64 -12.67 -2.91
N ARG A 146 -17.10 -12.08 -1.83
CA ARG A 146 -17.05 -10.63 -1.61
C ARG A 146 -15.70 -10.20 -1.04
N ALA A 147 -15.34 -8.94 -1.27
CA ALA A 147 -14.23 -8.29 -0.58
C ALA A 147 -14.53 -8.20 0.91
N CYS A 148 -13.50 -8.09 1.74
CA CYS A 148 -13.69 -7.67 3.12
C CYS A 148 -14.17 -6.22 3.15
N SER A 149 -15.18 -5.95 3.97
CA SER A 149 -15.80 -4.62 4.05
C SER A 149 -14.88 -3.55 4.65
N GLY A 150 -13.82 -3.95 5.37
CA GLY A 150 -12.79 -3.04 5.88
C GLY A 150 -13.33 -1.96 6.82
N TYR A 151 -13.31 -0.70 6.39
CA TYR A 151 -13.57 0.49 7.22
C TYR A 151 -14.35 1.58 6.48
N SER A 152 -15.14 2.37 7.20
CA SER A 152 -15.81 3.57 6.69
C SER A 152 -15.62 4.76 7.63
N PHE A 153 -15.59 5.97 7.08
CA PHE A 153 -15.36 7.23 7.81
C PHE A 153 -15.86 8.42 7.01
N ALA A 154 -16.10 9.54 7.70
CA ALA A 154 -16.43 10.80 7.04
C ALA A 154 -15.15 11.48 6.54
N LEU A 155 -15.15 11.96 5.29
CA LEU A 155 -14.09 12.82 4.76
C LEU A 155 -14.74 13.94 3.92
N PRO A 156 -14.87 15.17 4.45
CA PRO A 156 -15.59 16.24 3.77
C PRO A 156 -15.17 16.41 2.29
N PRO A 157 -16.13 16.47 1.35
CA PRO A 157 -17.59 16.57 1.54
C PRO A 157 -18.35 15.23 1.52
N ARG A 158 -17.68 14.06 1.47
CA ARG A 158 -18.33 12.77 1.24
C ARG A 158 -18.01 11.74 2.31
N GLN A 159 -18.74 10.63 2.31
CA GLN A 159 -18.35 9.46 3.06
C GLN A 159 -17.28 8.70 2.26
N ALA A 160 -16.21 8.32 2.93
CA ALA A 160 -15.15 7.51 2.37
C ALA A 160 -15.26 6.08 2.91
N SER A 161 -14.83 5.12 2.11
CA SER A 161 -14.73 3.72 2.54
C SER A 161 -13.45 3.08 2.06
N VAL A 162 -13.00 2.07 2.80
CA VAL A 162 -11.87 1.23 2.49
C VAL A 162 -12.31 -0.22 2.53
N THR A 163 -12.28 -0.87 1.38
CA THR A 163 -12.51 -2.32 1.28
C THR A 163 -11.21 -3.02 0.97
N ILE A 164 -11.07 -4.28 1.40
CA ILE A 164 -9.83 -5.04 1.26
C ILE A 164 -10.16 -6.40 0.66
N GLY A 165 -9.43 -6.83 -0.35
CA GLY A 165 -9.54 -8.20 -0.86
C GLY A 165 -8.25 -8.67 -1.48
N ASN A 166 -8.29 -9.77 -2.23
CA ASN A 166 -7.12 -10.27 -2.96
C ASN A 166 -6.77 -9.38 -4.17
N ALA A 167 -5.49 -9.36 -4.55
CA ALA A 167 -5.06 -8.64 -5.74
C ALA A 167 -5.35 -9.44 -7.02
N GLY A 168 -5.75 -8.78 -8.12
CA GLY A 168 -5.85 -9.42 -9.45
C GLY A 168 -7.24 -9.49 -10.10
N GLN A 169 -8.27 -8.91 -9.46
CA GLN A 169 -9.69 -8.87 -9.86
C GLN A 169 -10.58 -9.98 -9.28
N ASP A 170 -11.82 -9.61 -8.97
CA ASP A 170 -12.75 -10.21 -7.99
C ASP A 170 -12.18 -10.25 -6.57
N PRO A 171 -12.18 -9.11 -5.84
CA PRO A 171 -11.65 -9.08 -4.49
C PRO A 171 -12.45 -10.04 -3.62
N ARG A 172 -11.81 -11.14 -3.21
CA ARG A 172 -12.33 -12.06 -2.21
C ARG A 172 -11.75 -11.66 -0.85
N CYS A 173 -12.40 -12.10 0.20
CA CYS A 173 -11.96 -11.92 1.57
C CYS A 173 -11.24 -13.18 2.06
N ILE A 174 -10.28 -13.70 1.28
CA ILE A 174 -9.54 -14.92 1.60
C ILE A 174 -8.04 -14.65 1.75
N SER A 175 -7.33 -15.51 2.45
CA SER A 175 -5.88 -15.37 2.66
C SER A 175 -5.11 -16.17 1.61
N ASP A 176 -4.54 -15.50 0.60
CA ASP A 176 -3.73 -16.13 -0.47
C ASP A 176 -2.29 -15.57 -0.57
N GLY A 177 -1.89 -14.74 0.39
CA GLY A 177 -0.59 -14.06 0.39
C GLY A 177 -0.57 -12.73 -0.37
N THR A 178 -1.69 -12.31 -0.95
CA THR A 178 -1.85 -11.01 -1.61
C THR A 178 -2.95 -10.18 -0.97
N ALA A 179 -2.91 -8.88 -1.21
CA ALA A 179 -3.94 -7.95 -0.79
C ALA A 179 -4.06 -6.78 -1.77
N GLN A 180 -5.28 -6.28 -1.88
CA GLN A 180 -5.67 -5.06 -2.58
C GLN A 180 -6.51 -4.21 -1.62
N ILE A 181 -6.01 -3.04 -1.28
CA ILE A 181 -6.70 -2.03 -0.47
C ILE A 181 -7.37 -1.06 -1.44
N MET A 182 -8.69 -0.93 -1.36
CA MET A 182 -9.50 -0.10 -2.26
C MET A 182 -10.14 1.03 -1.46
N MET A 183 -9.65 2.25 -1.64
CA MET A 183 -10.22 3.47 -1.04
C MET A 183 -11.20 4.11 -2.03
N ARG A 184 -12.39 4.50 -1.57
CA ARG A 184 -13.48 5.05 -2.38
C ARG A 184 -14.09 6.31 -1.77
N MET A 185 -14.51 7.25 -2.63
CA MET A 185 -15.28 8.48 -2.32
C MET A 185 -16.11 8.95 -3.53
#